data_AF-A0AB33FES6-F1
#
_entry.id   AF-A0AB33FES6-F1
#
_cell.length_a   1.000
_cell.length_b   1.000
_cell.length_c   1.000
_cell.angle_alpha   90.00
_cell.angle_beta   90.00
_cell.angle_gamma   90.00
#
_symmetry.space_group_name_H-M   'P 1'
#
loop_
_entity.id
_entity.type
_entity.pdbx_description
1 polymer ?
#
loop_
_entity_poly.entity_id
_entity_poly.type
_entity_poly.pdbx_seq_one_letter_code
_entity_poly.pdbx_strand_id
1 'polypeptide(L)'
;MQDIDGTAGISYLPDGYQGPAAMKYTTPTARDHWAVFATVDEARAAIGIALRHDLGGYCHAELHPAALAPDKASFFTAALDWLASD
;
A
#
# COMPACT_ATOMS: atom_id res chain seq x y z
N MET A 1 -14.95 8.94 0.75
CA MET A 1 -14.19 8.27 1.82
C MET A 1 -15.06 7.12 2.30
N GLN A 2 -14.85 5.92 1.79
CA GLN A 2 -15.57 4.73 2.28
C GLN A 2 -14.74 4.11 3.39
N ASP A 3 -15.30 4.15 4.60
CA ASP A 3 -14.79 3.50 5.79
C ASP A 3 -15.31 2.05 5.80
N ILE A 4 -14.40 1.08 5.85
CA ILE A 4 -14.73 -0.34 6.01
C ILE A 4 -13.98 -0.81 7.27
N ASP A 5 -14.71 -0.92 8.38
CA ASP A 5 -14.32 -1.67 9.57
C ASP A 5 -12.91 -1.43 10.13
N GLY A 6 -12.56 -0.20 10.55
CA GLY A 6 -11.45 0.08 11.50
C GLY A 6 -10.05 -0.44 11.12
N THR A 7 -9.92 -0.96 9.91
CA THR A 7 -8.81 -1.73 9.31
C THR A 7 -8.78 -1.44 7.80
N ALA A 8 -9.39 -0.33 7.38
CA ALA A 8 -9.41 0.10 5.99
C ALA A 8 -8.23 1.03 5.74
N GLY A 9 -7.37 0.66 4.80
CA GLY A 9 -6.37 1.57 4.28
C GLY A 9 -7.04 2.74 3.58
N ILE A 10 -6.40 3.91 3.65
CA ILE A 10 -6.95 5.12 3.03
C ILE A 10 -6.52 5.17 1.57
N SER A 11 -7.46 5.39 0.64
CA SER A 11 -7.10 5.61 -0.77
C SER A 11 -7.21 7.09 -1.13
N TYR A 12 -6.12 7.65 -1.64
CA TYR A 12 -6.02 8.99 -2.22
C TYR A 12 -5.94 8.94 -3.75
N LEU A 13 -6.25 7.78 -4.34
CA LEU A 13 -6.32 7.64 -5.79
C LEU A 13 -7.57 8.36 -6.32
N PRO A 14 -7.47 9.06 -7.45
CA PRO A 14 -8.64 9.61 -8.14
C PRO A 14 -9.66 8.52 -8.50
N ASP A 15 -10.93 8.88 -8.57
CA ASP A 15 -11.98 7.96 -9.03
C ASP A 15 -11.69 7.49 -10.46
N GLY A 16 -11.74 6.18 -10.67
CA GLY A 16 -11.40 5.57 -11.95
C GLY A 16 -9.91 5.59 -12.31
N TYR A 17 -9.02 5.87 -11.36
CA TYR A 17 -7.58 5.84 -11.61
C TYR A 17 -7.13 4.48 -12.16
N GLN A 18 -6.40 4.55 -13.27
CA GLN A 18 -5.81 3.41 -13.99
C GLN A 18 -4.31 3.68 -14.09
N GLY A 19 -3.48 2.78 -13.56
CA GLY A 19 -2.03 2.90 -13.64
C GLY A 19 -1.29 2.38 -12.41
N PRO A 20 0.03 2.59 -12.35
CA PRO A 20 0.83 2.23 -11.19
C PRO A 20 0.42 3.03 -9.95
N ALA A 21 0.36 2.36 -8.81
CA ALA A 21 -0.02 2.98 -7.55
C ALA A 21 1.04 2.68 -6.49
N ALA A 22 1.26 3.62 -5.59
CA ALA A 22 2.13 3.47 -4.46
C ALA A 22 1.32 3.21 -3.20
N MET A 23 1.81 2.29 -2.38
CA MET A 23 1.39 2.10 -1.01
C MET A 23 2.40 2.76 -0.09
N LYS A 24 1.90 3.66 0.76
CA LYS A 24 2.62 4.14 1.92
C LYS A 24 2.13 3.34 3.13
N TYR A 25 3.03 2.74 3.90
CA TYR A 25 2.66 1.96 5.09
C TYR A 25 3.53 2.31 6.29
N THR A 26 2.93 2.25 7.47
CA THR A 26 3.59 2.63 8.73
C THR A 26 3.74 1.40 9.61
N THR A 27 4.98 1.06 9.94
CA THR A 27 5.29 -0.08 10.81
C THR A 27 4.91 0.17 12.27
N PRO A 28 4.82 -0.88 13.10
CA PRO A 28 4.60 -0.73 14.55
C PRO A 28 5.63 0.15 15.26
N THR A 29 6.81 0.34 14.67
CA THR A 29 7.86 1.25 15.17
C THR A 29 7.72 2.69 14.69
N ALA A 30 6.56 3.05 14.12
CA ALA A 30 6.23 4.37 13.58
C ALA A 30 7.18 4.84 12.45
N ARG A 31 7.68 3.91 11.63
CA ARG A 31 8.45 4.22 10.42
C ARG A 31 7.57 4.10 9.18
N ASP A 32 7.65 5.10 8.31
CA ASP A 32 6.95 5.13 7.04
C ASP A 32 7.81 4.51 5.93
N HIS A 33 7.19 3.62 5.17
CA HIS A 33 7.78 2.91 4.04
C HIS A 33 6.90 3.11 2.80
N TRP A 34 7.51 2.95 1.63
CA TRP A 34 6.86 3.12 0.33
C TRP A 34 7.16 1.93 -0.56
N ALA A 35 6.11 1.36 -1.12
CA ALA A 35 6.17 0.31 -2.14
C ALA A 35 5.36 0.77 -3.36
N VAL A 36 5.91 0.65 -4.56
CA VAL A 36 5.23 1.00 -5.81
C VAL A 36 4.84 -0.28 -6.53
N PHE A 37 3.57 -0.37 -6.93
CA PHE A 37 3.00 -1.50 -7.64
C PHE A 37 2.65 -1.13 -9.06
N ALA A 38 2.80 -2.08 -9.98
CA ALA A 38 2.51 -1.88 -11.40
C ALA A 38 1.02 -1.54 -11.68
N THR A 39 0.11 -2.00 -10.82
CA THR A 39 -1.33 -1.78 -10.96
C THR A 39 -1.97 -1.36 -9.63
N VAL A 40 -3.10 -0.65 -9.73
CA VAL A 40 -3.93 -0.29 -8.58
C VAL A 40 -4.44 -1.54 -7.83
N ASP A 41 -4.78 -2.60 -8.55
CA ASP A 41 -5.35 -3.80 -7.95
C ASP A 41 -4.34 -4.53 -7.06
N GLU A 42 -3.08 -4.61 -7.50
CA GLU A 42 -1.99 -5.14 -6.67
C GLU A 42 -1.71 -4.24 -5.47
N ALA A 43 -1.74 -2.92 -5.65
CA ALA A 43 -1.57 -1.99 -4.54
C ALA A 43 -2.70 -2.11 -3.50
N ARG A 44 -3.95 -2.35 -3.94
CA ARG A 44 -5.10 -2.62 -3.07
C ARG A 44 -4.96 -3.94 -2.33
N ALA A 45 -4.50 -5.00 -3.02
CA ALA A 45 -4.20 -6.27 -2.39
C ALA A 45 -3.10 -6.12 -1.33
N ALA A 46 -2.06 -5.33 -1.62
CA ALA A 46 -0.99 -5.02 -0.69
C ALA A 46 -1.49 -4.31 0.57
N ILE A 47 -2.40 -3.33 0.46
CA ILE A 47 -3.05 -2.73 1.63
C ILE A 47 -3.78 -3.77 2.49
N GLY A 48 -4.54 -4.66 1.84
CA GLY A 48 -5.27 -5.71 2.56
C GLY A 48 -4.34 -6.64 3.32
N ILE A 49 -3.18 -6.96 2.75
CA ILE A 49 -2.12 -7.75 3.40
C ILE A 49 -1.46 -6.94 4.52
N ALA A 50 -1.17 -5.67 4.27
CA ALA A 50 -0.45 -4.79 5.18
C ALA A 50 -1.17 -4.65 6.52
N LEU A 51 -2.48 -4.46 6.49
CA LEU A 51 -3.31 -4.23 7.68
C LEU A 51 -3.75 -5.53 8.37
N ARG A 52 -3.48 -6.69 7.77
CA ARG A 52 -3.74 -7.98 8.40
C ARG A 52 -2.71 -8.29 9.46
N HIS A 53 -3.15 -8.39 10.71
CA HIS A 53 -2.29 -8.68 11.87
C HIS A 53 -1.52 -10.00 11.77
N ASP A 54 -2.05 -10.98 11.03
CA ASP A 54 -1.40 -12.29 10.83
C ASP A 54 -0.42 -12.32 9.65
N LEU A 55 -0.36 -11.25 8.85
CA LEU A 55 0.52 -11.13 7.68
C LEU A 55 1.48 -9.95 7.82
N GLY A 56 1.04 -8.73 7.51
CA GLY A 56 1.88 -7.54 7.58
C GLY A 56 1.91 -6.90 8.97
N GLY A 57 0.77 -6.89 9.67
CA GLY A 57 0.64 -6.31 11.02
C GLY A 57 1.03 -4.83 11.12
N TYR A 58 0.98 -4.09 10.01
CA TYR A 58 1.29 -2.67 10.01
C TYR A 58 0.12 -1.87 10.57
N CYS A 59 0.44 -0.75 11.21
CA CYS A 59 -0.55 0.06 11.91
C CYS A 59 -1.37 0.94 10.97
N HIS A 60 -0.82 1.25 9.79
CA HIS A 60 -1.44 2.15 8.83
C HIS A 60 -0.98 1.84 7.42
N ALA A 61 -1.87 1.99 6.44
CA ALA A 61 -1.56 1.85 5.03
C ALA A 61 -2.42 2.80 4.19
N GLU A 62 -1.80 3.42 3.18
CA GLU A 62 -2.42 4.41 2.31
C GLU A 62 -2.06 4.15 0.85
N LEU A 63 -3.00 4.36 -0.07
CA LEU A 63 -2.76 4.32 -1.51
C LEU A 63 -2.64 5.72 -2.07
N HIS A 64 -1.60 5.91 -2.87
CA HIS A 64 -1.25 7.15 -3.55
C HIS A 64 -0.92 6.88 -5.02
N PRO A 65 -1.03 7.86 -5.92
CA PRO A 65 -0.47 7.74 -7.26
C PRO A 65 1.03 7.44 -7.19
N ALA A 66 1.57 6.60 -8.07
CA ALA A 66 2.99 6.22 -8.04
C ALA A 66 3.95 7.42 -8.10
N ALA A 67 3.53 8.52 -8.73
CA ALA A 67 4.31 9.75 -8.82
C ALA A 67 4.55 10.45 -7.46
N LEU A 68 3.83 10.09 -6.39
CA LEU A 68 4.06 10.61 -5.04
C LEU A 68 5.08 9.79 -4.24
N ALA A 69 5.43 8.59 -4.70
CA ALA A 69 6.45 7.79 -4.03
C ALA A 69 7.84 8.46 -4.18
N PRO A 70 8.68 8.42 -3.14
CA PRO A 70 10.07 8.87 -3.26
C PRO A 70 10.83 8.06 -4.33
N ASP A 71 11.81 8.66 -5.00
CA ASP A 71 12.61 8.01 -6.06
C ASP A 71 13.30 6.69 -5.64
N LYS A 72 13.52 6.52 -4.32
CA LYS A 72 14.12 5.33 -3.72
C LYS A 72 13.10 4.25 -3.33
N ALA A 73 11.82 4.44 -3.62
CA ALA A 73 10.80 3.46 -3.31
C ALA A 73 11.03 2.18 -4.12
N SER A 74 10.78 1.03 -3.48
CA SER A 74 10.95 -0.26 -4.15
C SER A 74 9.75 -0.54 -5.05
N PHE A 75 10.03 -1.10 -6.23
CA PHE A 75 9.01 -1.44 -7.21
C PHE A 75 8.73 -2.94 -7.17
N PHE A 76 7.46 -3.30 -7.10
CA PHE A 76 6.97 -4.67 -7.02
C PHE A 76 5.92 -4.93 -8.10
N THR A 77 5.94 -6.14 -8.64
CA THR A 77 4.94 -6.55 -9.64
C THR A 77 3.69 -7.12 -8.96
N ALA A 78 3.85 -7.82 -7.83
CA ALA A 78 2.75 -8.35 -7.03
C ALA A 78 2.83 -7.97 -5.55
N ALA A 79 1.69 -7.92 -4.88
CA ALA A 79 1.58 -7.67 -3.44
C ALA A 79 2.31 -8.72 -2.59
N LEU A 80 2.31 -9.98 -3.04
CA LEU A 80 3.00 -11.06 -2.33
C LEU A 80 4.53 -10.98 -2.46
N ASP A 81 5.04 -10.48 -3.59
CA ASP A 81 6.48 -10.27 -3.76
C ASP A 81 6.98 -9.20 -2.80
N TRP A 82 6.19 -8.13 -2.63
CA TRP A 82 6.45 -7.11 -1.63
C TRP A 82 6.47 -7.72 -0.22
N LEU A 83 5.44 -8.47 0.18
CA LEU A 83 5.38 -9.09 1.51
C LEU A 83 6.58 -10.02 1.78
N ALA A 84 7.01 -10.79 0.77
CA ALA A 84 8.15 -11.68 0.90
C ALA A 84 9.51 -10.94 1.01
N SER A 85 9.55 -9.65 0.64
CA SER A 85 10.76 -8.82 0.63
C SER A 85 10.88 -7.85 1.81
N ASP A 86 9.79 -7.65 2.56
CA ASP A 86 9.73 -6.81 3.75
C ASP A 86 10.28 -7.55 4.99
#